data_AF-A0A8D8NMQ6-F1
#
_entry.id   AF-A0A8D8NMQ6-F1
#
_cell.length_a   1.000
_cell.length_b   1.000
_cell.length_c   1.000
_cell.angle_alpha   90.00
_cell.angle_beta   90.00
_cell.angle_gamma   90.00
#
_symmetry.space_group_name_H-M   'P 1'
#
loop_
_entity.id
_entity.type
_entity.pdbx_description
1 polymer ?
#
loop_
_entity_poly.entity_id
_entity_poly.type
_entity_poly.pdbx_seq_one_letter_code
_entity_poly.pdbx_strand_id
1 'polypeptide(L)'
;MLLSQTARILAHKPFQLGLSPTPSSTVPVRNFWGWINMMFNRVDNSRLKVVGPDRLCAEWLLRNGARAKFVGVAREQVNYNMLPDEKTPVQIEELDGTDSGIMYIGFDHLKGLKGLRKVKLNKCVYVENQALAKLAFVADSLEELEVSSCKNITDGGLLSLKELKKLKQLTTFDLPYVKNLQAVEQELKKALPQCNMDLKP
;
A
#
# COMPACT_ATOMS: atom_id res chain seq x y z
N MET A 1 -77.38 19.43 33.88
CA MET A 1 -76.20 19.15 33.03
C MET A 1 -75.87 17.67 33.11
N LEU A 2 -76.29 16.85 32.14
CA LEU A 2 -75.86 15.44 31.99
C LEU A 2 -76.14 14.96 30.54
N LEU A 3 -75.14 14.28 29.97
CA LEU A 3 -75.18 13.14 29.02
C LEU A 3 -76.08 13.16 27.75
N SER A 4 -75.44 12.98 26.58
CA SER A 4 -75.61 11.83 25.66
C SER A 4 -74.74 12.07 24.40
N GLN A 5 -73.68 11.29 24.13
CA GLN A 5 -73.67 10.14 23.20
C GLN A 5 -74.58 10.36 21.96
N THR A 6 -74.03 10.60 20.76
CA THR A 6 -73.74 9.58 19.71
C THR A 6 -73.14 10.25 18.45
N ALA A 7 -72.41 9.62 17.50
CA ALA A 7 -71.83 8.26 17.42
C ALA A 7 -70.50 8.18 16.60
N ARG A 8 -70.55 7.83 15.29
CA ARG A 8 -69.40 7.43 14.43
C ARG A 8 -69.65 7.69 12.93
N ILE A 9 -68.62 8.06 12.18
CA ILE A 9 -68.42 7.68 10.76
C ILE A 9 -67.02 7.09 10.63
N LEU A 10 -66.90 5.93 9.98
CA LEU A 10 -65.63 5.22 9.75
C LEU A 10 -65.00 5.70 8.44
N ALA A 11 -63.78 6.22 8.50
CA ALA A 11 -62.91 6.39 7.33
C ALA A 11 -61.73 5.43 7.48
N HIS A 12 -61.62 4.45 6.57
CA HIS A 12 -60.56 3.45 6.59
C HIS A 12 -59.20 4.09 6.35
N LYS A 13 -58.24 3.89 7.28
CA LYS A 13 -56.82 4.10 6.96
C LYS A 13 -56.34 2.94 6.08
N PRO A 14 -55.68 3.20 4.94
CA PRO A 14 -55.08 2.13 4.15
C PRO A 14 -53.95 1.45 4.93
N PHE A 15 -53.90 0.12 4.84
CA PHE A 15 -52.86 -0.71 5.42
C PHE A 15 -51.55 -0.52 4.63
N GLN A 16 -50.64 0.32 5.14
CA GLN A 16 -49.29 0.42 4.58
C GLN A 16 -48.51 -0.85 4.94
N LEU A 17 -48.21 -1.69 3.94
CA LEU A 17 -47.21 -2.73 4.12
C LEU A 17 -45.87 -2.06 4.41
N GLY A 18 -45.32 -2.31 5.61
CA GLY A 18 -43.98 -1.91 5.98
C GLY A 18 -42.93 -2.73 5.23
N LEU A 19 -42.61 -2.32 4.00
CA LEU A 19 -41.38 -2.74 3.33
C LEU A 19 -40.24 -1.84 3.82
N SER A 20 -39.55 -2.27 4.86
CA SER A 20 -38.24 -1.72 5.18
C SER A 20 -37.30 -1.96 3.99
N PRO A 21 -36.65 -0.92 3.43
CA PRO A 21 -35.66 -1.15 2.39
C PRO A 21 -34.49 -1.91 3.01
N THR A 22 -34.30 -3.15 2.59
CA THR A 22 -33.05 -3.89 2.84
C THR A 22 -31.87 -3.03 2.40
N PRO A 23 -30.79 -2.91 3.19
CA PRO A 23 -29.64 -2.12 2.79
C PRO A 23 -29.11 -2.68 1.47
N SER A 24 -29.22 -1.89 0.39
CA SER A 24 -28.72 -2.31 -0.90
C SER A 24 -27.21 -2.47 -0.80
N SER A 25 -26.72 -3.67 -1.12
CA SER A 25 -25.30 -3.90 -1.31
C SER A 25 -24.86 -3.09 -2.53
N THR A 26 -24.44 -1.85 -2.30
CA THR A 26 -23.89 -0.97 -3.32
C THR A 26 -22.58 -1.59 -3.80
N VAL A 27 -22.67 -2.37 -4.88
CA VAL A 27 -21.49 -2.89 -5.59
C VAL A 27 -20.63 -1.67 -5.92
N PRO A 28 -19.39 -1.56 -5.40
CA PRO A 28 -18.60 -0.36 -5.60
C PRO A 28 -18.29 -0.22 -7.08
N VAL A 29 -18.92 0.75 -7.74
CA VAL A 29 -18.64 1.09 -9.13
C VAL A 29 -17.21 1.59 -9.18
N ARG A 30 -16.29 0.73 -9.61
CA ARG A 30 -14.86 1.07 -9.70
C ARG A 30 -14.71 2.18 -10.74
N ASN A 31 -14.41 3.39 -10.25
CA ASN A 31 -14.06 4.53 -11.09
C ASN A 31 -12.98 4.10 -12.11
N PHE A 32 -13.18 4.44 -13.38
CA PHE A 32 -12.27 4.10 -14.49
C PHE A 32 -10.80 4.35 -14.14
N TRP A 33 -10.48 5.51 -13.56
CA TRP A 33 -9.12 5.85 -13.16
C TRP A 33 -8.56 4.96 -12.04
N GLY A 34 -9.42 4.54 -11.10
CA GLY A 34 -9.05 3.56 -10.07
C GLY A 34 -8.80 2.16 -10.64
N TRP A 35 -9.57 1.76 -11.67
CA TRP A 35 -9.31 0.52 -12.40
C TRP A 35 -8.00 0.59 -13.20
N ILE A 36 -7.72 1.70 -13.88
CA ILE A 36 -6.45 1.93 -14.59
C ILE A 36 -5.25 1.82 -13.62
N ASN A 37 -5.24 2.56 -12.51
CA ASN A 37 -4.16 2.51 -11.52
C ASN A 37 -3.97 1.07 -10.97
N MET A 38 -5.08 0.36 -10.72
CA MET A 38 -5.06 -1.04 -10.28
C MET A 38 -4.42 -1.97 -11.33
N MET A 39 -4.68 -1.75 -12.62
CA MET A 39 -4.09 -2.55 -13.70
C MET A 39 -2.60 -2.28 -13.88
N PHE A 40 -2.15 -1.02 -13.78
CA PHE A 40 -0.72 -0.66 -13.84
C PHE A 40 0.10 -1.28 -12.69
N ASN A 41 -0.54 -1.51 -11.55
CA ASN A 41 0.07 -2.14 -10.37
C ASN A 41 -0.09 -3.67 -10.30
N ARG A 42 -0.94 -4.29 -11.13
CA ARG A 42 -1.12 -5.75 -11.11
C ARG A 42 0.16 -6.48 -11.56
N VAL A 43 0.49 -7.58 -10.88
CA VAL A 43 1.53 -8.53 -11.32
C VAL A 43 1.06 -9.29 -12.55
N ASP A 44 1.85 -9.25 -13.63
CA ASP A 44 1.68 -10.13 -14.79
C ASP A 44 2.51 -11.41 -14.61
N ASN A 45 1.84 -12.52 -14.31
CA ASN A 45 2.46 -13.83 -14.12
C ASN A 45 2.95 -14.49 -15.42
N SER A 46 2.48 -14.03 -16.59
CA SER A 46 3.01 -14.46 -17.88
C SER A 46 4.33 -13.74 -18.15
N ARG A 47 4.39 -12.42 -17.94
CA ARG A 47 5.63 -11.64 -18.04
C ARG A 47 6.67 -12.09 -17.01
N LEU A 48 6.26 -12.40 -15.78
CA LEU A 48 7.15 -12.93 -14.73
C LEU A 48 7.96 -14.16 -15.18
N LYS A 49 7.34 -15.07 -15.94
CA LYS A 49 7.98 -16.29 -16.46
C LYS A 49 9.01 -16.01 -17.56
N VAL A 50 8.91 -14.87 -18.24
CA VAL A 50 9.81 -14.47 -19.34
C VAL A 50 11.02 -13.73 -18.80
N VAL A 51 10.82 -12.77 -17.90
CA VAL A 51 11.88 -11.82 -17.49
C VAL A 51 12.37 -11.99 -16.05
N GLY A 52 11.71 -12.81 -15.23
CA GLY A 52 12.05 -12.98 -13.82
C GLY A 52 11.59 -11.81 -12.92
N PRO A 53 11.76 -11.95 -11.59
CA PRO A 53 11.17 -11.03 -10.61
C PRO A 53 11.80 -9.63 -10.65
N ASP A 54 13.13 -9.53 -10.68
CA ASP A 54 13.85 -8.24 -10.66
C ASP A 54 13.51 -7.35 -11.86
N ARG A 55 13.51 -7.90 -13.07
CA ARG A 55 13.11 -7.14 -14.27
C ARG A 55 11.63 -6.77 -14.25
N LEU A 56 10.74 -7.69 -13.84
CA LEU A 56 9.30 -7.38 -13.75
C LEU A 56 9.02 -6.28 -12.70
N CYS A 57 9.73 -6.29 -11.57
CA CYS A 57 9.63 -5.25 -10.56
C CYS A 57 10.16 -3.91 -11.09
N ALA A 58 11.26 -3.87 -11.84
CA ALA A 58 11.75 -2.64 -12.45
C ALA A 58 10.75 -2.08 -13.49
N GLU A 59 10.15 -2.95 -14.31
CA GLU A 59 9.06 -2.58 -15.23
C GLU A 59 7.83 -2.02 -14.49
N TRP A 60 7.50 -2.56 -13.30
CA TRP A 60 6.42 -2.05 -12.46
C TRP A 60 6.72 -0.67 -11.88
N LEU A 61 7.93 -0.46 -11.38
CA LEU A 61 8.33 0.83 -10.80
C LEU A 61 8.30 1.93 -11.86
N LEU A 62 9.01 1.71 -12.97
CA LEU A 62 9.16 2.71 -14.03
C LEU A 62 7.83 3.06 -14.71
N ARG A 63 6.93 2.10 -14.95
CA ARG A 63 5.60 2.38 -15.54
C ARG A 63 4.64 3.11 -14.60
N ASN A 64 4.94 3.17 -13.30
CA ASN A 64 4.19 3.92 -12.30
C ASN A 64 4.90 5.22 -11.87
N GLY A 65 5.99 5.62 -12.52
CA GLY A 65 6.76 6.83 -12.19
C GLY A 65 7.69 6.70 -10.98
N ALA A 66 7.86 5.48 -10.44
CA ALA A 66 8.90 5.17 -9.47
C ALA A 66 10.24 4.88 -10.17
N ARG A 67 11.29 4.68 -9.39
CA ARG A 67 12.68 4.49 -9.85
C ARG A 67 13.23 3.17 -9.30
N ALA A 68 14.12 2.56 -10.06
CA ALA A 68 14.78 1.32 -9.68
C ALA A 68 16.29 1.47 -9.86
N LYS A 69 17.09 1.09 -8.85
CA LYS A 69 18.54 0.99 -9.00
C LYS A 69 18.94 -0.48 -9.04
N PHE A 70 19.87 -0.82 -9.93
CA PHE A 70 20.39 -2.18 -10.03
C PHE A 70 21.73 -2.31 -9.30
N VAL A 71 21.99 -3.50 -8.75
CA VAL A 71 23.25 -3.82 -8.07
C VAL A 71 24.45 -3.50 -8.98
N GLY A 72 25.41 -2.75 -8.45
CA GLY A 72 26.61 -2.33 -9.18
C GLY A 72 26.39 -1.20 -10.21
N VAL A 73 25.15 -0.72 -10.40
CA VAL A 73 24.85 0.42 -11.28
C VAL A 73 24.72 1.70 -10.46
N ALA A 74 25.64 2.64 -10.68
CA ALA A 74 25.72 3.86 -9.88
C ALA A 74 24.49 4.79 -10.01
N ARG A 75 23.75 4.72 -11.13
CA ARG A 75 22.60 5.58 -11.42
C ARG A 75 21.28 4.81 -11.30
N GLU A 76 20.29 5.46 -10.69
CA GLU A 76 18.90 5.02 -10.73
C GLU A 76 18.37 5.03 -12.17
N GLN A 77 17.54 4.03 -12.48
CA GLN A 77 16.73 4.00 -13.69
C GLN A 77 15.46 4.82 -13.43
N VAL A 78 15.15 5.72 -14.35
CA VAL A 78 14.00 6.65 -14.29
C VAL A 78 13.12 6.61 -15.54
N ASN A 79 13.57 5.90 -16.59
CA ASN A 79 12.89 5.83 -17.88
C ASN A 79 12.71 4.36 -18.28
N TYR A 80 11.46 3.92 -18.44
CA TYR A 80 11.09 2.56 -18.84
C TYR A 80 11.79 2.12 -20.13
N ASN A 81 11.90 3.02 -21.12
CA ASN A 81 12.49 2.73 -22.44
C ASN A 81 14.03 2.64 -22.41
N MET A 82 14.66 2.94 -21.27
CA MET A 82 16.10 2.81 -21.04
C MET A 82 16.46 1.59 -20.17
N LEU A 83 15.48 0.72 -19.86
CA LEU A 83 15.78 -0.59 -19.28
C LEU A 83 16.71 -1.39 -20.20
N PRO A 84 17.63 -2.21 -19.65
CA PRO A 84 18.45 -3.13 -20.43
C PRO A 84 17.62 -4.05 -21.35
N ASP A 85 18.28 -4.73 -22.30
CA ASP A 85 17.63 -5.79 -23.09
C ASP A 85 16.99 -6.85 -22.18
N GLU A 86 15.90 -7.48 -22.62
CA GLU A 86 15.15 -8.46 -21.80
C GLU A 86 15.98 -9.67 -21.37
N LYS A 87 17.02 -10.01 -22.14
CA LYS A 87 17.95 -11.11 -21.85
C LYS A 87 19.08 -10.70 -20.89
N THR A 88 19.22 -9.41 -20.60
CA THR A 88 20.25 -8.92 -19.68
C THR A 88 19.78 -9.15 -18.24
N PRO A 89 20.45 -10.03 -17.45
CA PRO A 89 20.07 -10.24 -16.07
C PRO A 89 20.31 -8.95 -15.27
N VAL A 90 19.32 -8.57 -14.47
CA VAL A 90 19.39 -7.44 -13.54
C VAL A 90 18.99 -7.91 -12.16
N GLN A 91 19.53 -7.25 -11.13
CA GLN A 91 19.10 -7.44 -9.75
C GLN A 91 18.82 -6.06 -9.15
N ILE A 92 17.63 -5.86 -8.58
CA ILE A 92 17.28 -4.58 -7.93
C ILE A 92 18.01 -4.48 -6.60
N GLU A 93 18.68 -3.34 -6.37
CA GLU A 93 19.26 -2.94 -5.09
C GLU A 93 18.37 -1.93 -4.35
N GLU A 94 17.80 -0.97 -5.07
CA GLU A 94 16.99 0.10 -4.48
C GLU A 94 15.66 0.32 -5.23
N LEU A 95 14.60 0.53 -4.46
CA LEU A 95 13.27 0.94 -4.91
C LEU A 95 13.00 2.35 -4.38
N ASP A 96 12.83 3.32 -5.26
CA ASP A 96 12.45 4.69 -4.88
C ASP A 96 11.07 5.03 -5.48
N GLY A 97 10.05 4.97 -4.63
CA GLY A 97 8.65 5.26 -4.95
C GLY A 97 8.29 6.75 -4.90
N THR A 98 9.25 7.66 -4.75
CA THR A 98 8.98 9.09 -4.54
C THR A 98 8.10 9.69 -5.64
N ASP A 99 6.99 10.30 -5.23
CA ASP A 99 6.00 10.96 -6.10
C ASP A 99 5.41 10.03 -7.19
N SER A 100 5.28 8.73 -6.90
CA SER A 100 4.83 7.69 -7.86
C SER A 100 3.40 7.16 -7.62
N GLY A 101 2.83 6.54 -8.65
CA GLY A 101 1.51 5.89 -8.66
C GLY A 101 1.49 4.45 -8.12
N ILE A 102 2.51 4.01 -7.37
CA ILE A 102 2.56 2.65 -6.83
C ILE A 102 1.49 2.42 -5.76
N MET A 103 0.87 1.23 -5.80
CA MET A 103 -0.20 0.81 -4.90
C MET A 103 0.21 -0.44 -4.11
N TYR A 104 -0.41 -0.70 -2.96
CA TYR A 104 -0.10 -1.88 -2.12
C TYR A 104 -0.20 -3.23 -2.87
N ILE A 105 -1.11 -3.35 -3.86
CA ILE A 105 -1.22 -4.56 -4.69
C ILE A 105 0.02 -4.81 -5.56
N GLY A 106 0.76 -3.76 -5.90
CA GLY A 106 1.97 -3.83 -6.69
C GLY A 106 3.16 -4.38 -5.91
N PHE A 107 3.14 -4.33 -4.58
CA PHE A 107 4.21 -4.88 -3.73
C PHE A 107 4.29 -6.42 -3.80
N ASP A 108 3.34 -7.10 -4.46
CA ASP A 108 3.53 -8.51 -4.84
C ASP A 108 4.64 -8.73 -5.89
N HIS A 109 5.09 -7.68 -6.61
CA HIS A 109 6.30 -7.71 -7.45
C HIS A 109 7.59 -7.90 -6.64
N LEU A 110 7.57 -7.69 -5.31
CA LEU A 110 8.73 -7.91 -4.45
C LEU A 110 9.02 -9.40 -4.19
N LYS A 111 8.09 -10.30 -4.55
CA LYS A 111 8.25 -11.73 -4.38
C LYS A 111 9.39 -12.26 -5.24
N GLY A 112 10.34 -12.92 -4.59
CA GLY A 112 11.49 -13.53 -5.26
C GLY A 112 12.70 -12.60 -5.45
N LEU A 113 12.56 -11.30 -5.15
CA LEU A 113 13.72 -10.41 -5.09
C LEU A 113 14.66 -10.86 -3.96
N LYS A 114 15.97 -10.84 -4.22
CA LYS A 114 17.01 -11.21 -3.24
C LYS A 114 18.07 -10.14 -3.00
N GLY A 115 18.12 -9.11 -3.86
CA GLY A 115 19.07 -8.00 -3.75
C GLY A 115 18.50 -6.69 -3.21
N LEU A 116 17.18 -6.60 -2.97
CA LEU A 116 16.55 -5.33 -2.60
C LEU A 116 16.95 -4.94 -1.17
N ARG A 117 17.82 -3.92 -1.06
CA ARG A 117 18.41 -3.43 0.19
C ARG A 117 17.83 -2.12 0.68
N LYS A 118 17.27 -1.30 -0.21
CA LYS A 118 16.72 0.02 0.13
C LYS A 118 15.35 0.26 -0.48
N VAL A 119 14.43 0.78 0.33
CA VAL A 119 13.08 1.18 -0.09
C VAL A 119 12.83 2.60 0.40
N LYS A 120 12.47 3.51 -0.50
CA LYS A 120 11.95 4.84 -0.16
C LYS A 120 10.51 4.96 -0.64
N LEU A 121 9.63 5.39 0.25
CA LEU A 121 8.21 5.64 -0.01
C LEU A 121 7.88 7.06 0.41
N ASN A 122 8.07 8.01 -0.50
CA ASN A 122 7.87 9.44 -0.23
C ASN A 122 6.68 9.98 -1.06
N LYS A 123 5.67 10.57 -0.39
CA LYS A 123 4.40 11.04 -0.98
C LYS A 123 3.64 10.01 -1.82
N CYS A 124 3.79 8.71 -1.53
CA CYS A 124 3.09 7.65 -2.26
C CYS A 124 1.61 7.60 -1.85
N VAL A 125 0.74 8.37 -2.51
CA VAL A 125 -0.66 8.59 -2.10
C VAL A 125 -1.56 7.33 -2.12
N TYR A 126 -1.13 6.25 -2.78
CA TYR A 126 -1.85 4.97 -2.83
C TYR A 126 -1.14 3.82 -2.06
N VAL A 127 -0.12 4.16 -1.27
CA VAL A 127 0.53 3.23 -0.35
C VAL A 127 -0.24 3.23 0.98
N GLU A 128 -0.61 2.04 1.42
CA GLU A 128 -1.40 1.75 2.63
C GLU A 128 -0.64 0.75 3.51
N ASN A 129 -1.13 0.48 4.72
CA ASN A 129 -0.52 -0.48 5.67
C ASN A 129 -0.17 -1.84 5.03
N GLN A 130 -1.00 -2.35 4.11
CA GLN A 130 -0.78 -3.60 3.39
C GLN A 130 0.49 -3.61 2.54
N ALA A 131 0.98 -2.44 2.09
CA ALA A 131 2.23 -2.31 1.35
C ALA A 131 3.44 -2.54 2.27
N LEU A 132 3.43 -1.94 3.47
CA LEU A 132 4.47 -2.13 4.48
C LEU A 132 4.53 -3.59 4.94
N ALA A 133 3.37 -4.22 5.17
CA ALA A 133 3.31 -5.65 5.49
C ALA A 133 3.89 -6.54 4.38
N LYS A 134 3.73 -6.16 3.10
CA LYS A 134 4.31 -6.88 1.95
C LYS A 134 5.83 -6.71 1.81
N LEU A 135 6.47 -5.77 2.51
CA LEU A 135 7.93 -5.72 2.60
C LEU A 135 8.52 -6.98 3.24
N ALA A 136 7.72 -7.78 3.95
CA ALA A 136 8.13 -9.11 4.43
C ALA A 136 8.64 -10.05 3.31
N PHE A 137 8.24 -9.86 2.05
CA PHE A 137 8.79 -10.62 0.92
C PHE A 137 10.30 -10.40 0.70
N VAL A 138 10.86 -9.31 1.23
CA VAL A 138 12.29 -8.94 1.17
C VAL A 138 12.91 -8.77 2.57
N ALA A 139 12.31 -9.36 3.61
CA ALA A 139 12.85 -9.32 4.98
C ALA A 139 14.29 -9.87 5.09
N ASP A 140 14.67 -10.77 4.17
CA ASP A 140 16.02 -11.36 4.07
C ASP A 140 17.06 -10.45 3.40
N SER A 141 16.69 -9.27 2.86
CA SER A 141 17.62 -8.39 2.15
C SER A 141 17.46 -6.89 2.47
N LEU A 142 16.29 -6.44 2.93
CA LEU A 142 15.98 -5.03 3.15
C LEU A 142 16.72 -4.49 4.39
N GLU A 143 17.58 -3.48 4.19
CA GLU A 143 18.44 -2.88 5.21
C GLU A 143 18.03 -1.44 5.54
N GLU A 144 17.46 -0.70 4.58
CA GLU A 144 17.07 0.71 4.73
C GLU A 144 15.63 0.95 4.26
N LEU A 145 14.81 1.59 5.10
CA LEU A 145 13.44 1.96 4.79
C LEU A 145 13.16 3.43 5.17
N GLU A 146 12.70 4.20 4.20
CA GLU A 146 12.17 5.57 4.39
C GLU A 146 10.68 5.57 4.05
N VAL A 147 9.83 6.08 4.95
CA VAL A 147 8.38 6.25 4.71
C VAL A 147 7.95 7.65 5.11
N SER A 148 7.71 8.51 4.12
CA SER A 148 7.46 9.94 4.33
C SER A 148 6.23 10.44 3.56
N SER A 149 5.42 11.32 4.14
CA SER A 149 4.22 11.91 3.51
C SER A 149 3.21 10.88 2.95
N CYS A 150 3.26 9.63 3.43
CA CYS A 150 2.40 8.53 2.98
C CYS A 150 1.13 8.46 3.85
N LYS A 151 0.15 9.29 3.49
CA LYS A 151 -1.02 9.61 4.34
C LYS A 151 -1.88 8.42 4.79
N ASN A 152 -1.89 7.30 4.08
CA ASN A 152 -2.69 6.13 4.47
C ASN A 152 -1.93 5.12 5.35
N ILE A 153 -0.73 5.47 5.83
CA ILE A 153 0.00 4.70 6.84
C ILE A 153 -0.47 5.09 8.24
N THR A 154 -0.74 4.08 9.07
CA THR A 154 -1.14 4.22 10.47
C THR A 154 -0.19 3.47 11.41
N ASP A 155 -0.42 3.57 12.72
CA ASP A 155 0.31 2.81 13.75
C ASP A 155 0.47 1.32 13.37
N GLY A 156 -0.61 0.69 12.89
CA GLY A 156 -0.63 -0.72 12.49
C GLY A 156 0.22 -1.02 11.25
N GLY A 157 0.38 -0.06 10.33
CA GLY A 157 1.27 -0.18 9.18
C GLY A 157 2.73 -0.20 9.61
N LEU A 158 3.15 0.75 10.45
CA LEU A 158 4.51 0.77 10.98
C LEU A 158 4.80 -0.45 11.86
N LEU A 159 3.84 -0.91 12.68
CA LEU A 159 3.99 -2.12 13.49
C LEU A 159 4.16 -3.41 12.66
N SER A 160 3.79 -3.43 11.38
CA SER A 160 4.06 -4.58 10.49
C SER A 160 5.54 -4.74 10.13
N LEU A 161 6.34 -3.68 10.28
CA LEU A 161 7.78 -3.68 9.96
C LEU A 161 8.61 -4.55 10.91
N LYS A 162 8.02 -5.03 12.02
CA LYS A 162 8.65 -5.95 12.98
C LYS A 162 9.23 -7.22 12.35
N GLU A 163 8.72 -7.64 11.18
CA GLU A 163 9.20 -8.82 10.44
C GLU A 163 10.53 -8.58 9.71
N LEU A 164 10.94 -7.33 9.51
CA LEU A 164 12.14 -6.95 8.73
C LEU A 164 13.42 -7.10 9.57
N LYS A 165 13.78 -8.33 9.95
CA LYS A 165 14.88 -8.60 10.91
C LYS A 165 16.27 -8.14 10.49
N LYS A 166 16.48 -7.82 9.20
CA LYS A 166 17.74 -7.24 8.67
C LYS A 166 17.70 -5.71 8.53
N LEU A 167 16.60 -5.05 8.87
CA LEU A 167 16.49 -3.60 8.79
C LEU A 167 17.47 -2.94 9.76
N LYS A 168 18.34 -2.09 9.22
CA LYS A 168 19.39 -1.35 9.94
C LYS A 168 19.00 0.12 10.13
N GLN A 169 18.20 0.68 9.22
CA GLN A 169 17.78 2.08 9.27
C GLN A 169 16.29 2.18 8.91
N LEU A 170 15.54 2.86 9.78
CA LEU A 170 14.13 3.23 9.56
C LEU A 170 13.95 4.73 9.81
N THR A 171 13.46 5.45 8.80
CA THR A 171 13.11 6.87 8.92
C THR A 171 11.65 7.08 8.56
N THR A 172 10.93 7.84 9.38
CA THR A 172 9.56 8.28 9.07
C THR A 172 9.39 9.78 9.28
N PHE A 173 8.53 10.41 8.48
CA PHE A 173 8.21 11.83 8.58
C PHE A 173 6.85 12.16 7.92
N ASP A 174 6.08 13.09 8.47
CA ASP A 174 4.77 13.51 7.94
C ASP A 174 3.83 12.32 7.69
N LEU A 175 3.55 11.54 8.74
CA LEU A 175 2.63 10.40 8.71
C LEU A 175 1.38 10.71 9.55
N PRO A 176 0.46 11.57 9.07
CA PRO A 176 -0.59 12.19 9.90
C PRO A 176 -1.62 11.23 10.50
N TYR A 177 -1.62 9.94 10.15
CA TYR A 177 -2.49 8.91 10.71
C TYR A 177 -1.75 7.88 11.60
N VAL A 178 -0.45 8.06 11.82
CA VAL A 178 0.26 7.47 12.94
C VAL A 178 -0.07 8.33 14.17
N LYS A 179 -0.79 7.76 15.14
CA LYS A 179 -1.34 8.49 16.29
C LYS A 179 -0.57 8.23 17.58
N ASN A 180 0.15 7.10 17.65
CA ASN A 180 0.82 6.63 18.86
C ASN A 180 2.31 6.37 18.60
N LEU A 181 3.00 7.34 17.98
CA LEU A 181 4.37 7.17 17.46
C LEU A 181 5.34 6.62 18.52
N GLN A 182 5.28 7.08 19.76
CA GLN A 182 6.14 6.61 20.86
C GLN A 182 5.89 5.13 21.21
N ALA A 183 4.63 4.68 21.19
CA ALA A 183 4.30 3.28 21.45
C ALA A 183 4.74 2.37 20.29
N VAL A 184 4.56 2.85 19.04
CA VAL A 184 5.05 2.20 17.83
C VAL A 184 6.58 2.07 17.88
N GLU A 185 7.29 3.13 18.24
CA GLU A 185 8.75 3.16 18.36
C GLU A 185 9.26 2.16 19.42
N GLN A 186 8.65 2.13 20.61
CA GLN A 186 8.99 1.17 21.67
C GLN A 186 8.83 -0.28 21.20
N GLU A 187 7.70 -0.59 20.56
CA GLU A 187 7.40 -1.92 20.05
C GLU A 187 8.28 -2.33 18.87
N LEU A 188 8.71 -1.38 18.03
CA LEU A 188 9.68 -1.63 16.96
C LEU A 188 11.09 -1.83 17.53
N LYS A 189 11.56 -0.99 18.46
CA LYS A 189 12.87 -1.14 19.12
C LYS A 189 13.01 -2.50 19.82
N LYS A 190 11.94 -3.00 20.44
CA LYS A 190 11.88 -4.33 21.04
C LYS A 190 12.00 -5.47 20.01
N ALA A 191 11.41 -5.30 18.83
CA ALA A 191 11.39 -6.32 17.78
C ALA A 191 12.61 -6.28 16.83
N LEU A 192 13.26 -5.12 16.73
CA LEU A 192 14.37 -4.77 15.84
C LEU A 192 15.48 -4.02 16.60
N PRO A 193 16.12 -4.62 17.63
CA PRO A 193 17.03 -3.92 18.54
C PRO A 193 18.34 -3.44 17.90
N GLN A 194 18.63 -3.85 16.65
CA GLN A 194 19.79 -3.44 15.86
C GLN A 194 19.46 -2.37 14.81
N CYS A 195 18.18 -1.99 14.68
CA CYS A 195 17.74 -0.97 13.73
C CYS A 195 17.88 0.42 14.36
N ASN A 196 18.63 1.30 13.71
CA ASN A 196 18.61 2.73 14.00
C ASN A 196 17.26 3.32 13.51
N MET A 197 16.62 4.15 14.34
CA MET A 197 15.28 4.67 14.08
C MET A 197 15.24 6.18 14.25
N ASP A 198 14.86 6.89 13.19
CA ASP A 198 14.58 8.34 13.18
C ASP A 198 13.09 8.53 12.84
N LEU A 199 12.24 8.31 13.85
CA LEU A 199 10.80 8.37 13.69
C LEU A 199 10.29 9.77 14.05
N LYS A 200 9.90 10.56 13.06
CA LYS A 200 9.29 11.88 13.23
C LYS A 200 7.78 11.81 12.95
N PRO A 201 6.98 12.71 13.57
CA PRO A 201 5.57 12.90 13.24
C PRO A 201 5.33 13.20 11.76
#